data_AF-A0A2W4K113-F1
#
_entry.id   AF-A0A2W4K113-F1
#
_cell.length_a   1.000
_cell.length_b   1.000
_cell.length_c   1.000
_cell.angle_alpha   90.00
_cell.angle_beta   90.00
_cell.angle_gamma   90.00
#
_symmetry.space_group_name_H-M   'P 1'
#
loop_
_entity.id
_entity.type
_entity.pdbx_description
1 polymer ?
#
loop_
_entity_poly.entity_id
_entity_poly.type
_entity_poly.pdbx_seq_one_letter_code
_entity_poly.pdbx_strand_id
1 'polypeptide(L)'
;LGVGDRLAVDGIQNCIEVLEEVELGRLADIGYLELQACRGGCIGGVLALENRFIAGVRLKKLAENLERETGIEESSVIVDFARGYYSLDEEIKPVPAMKLDEDMVKAIKKMELLERILKELPGLDCGSCGSPNCRALAEDIVQGRASENDCVFKLRERVRRLVEEVMELSQKLPPTMEG
;
A
#
# COMPACT_ATOMS: atom_id res chain seq x y z
N LEU A 1 1.86 31.60 -4.47
CA LEU A 1 2.08 30.99 -3.14
C LEU A 1 3.37 31.58 -2.57
N GLY A 2 3.34 32.09 -1.34
CA GLY A 2 4.54 32.57 -0.67
C GLY A 2 5.47 31.40 -0.32
N VAL A 3 6.75 31.68 -0.09
CA VAL A 3 7.74 30.65 0.29
C VAL A 3 7.41 29.98 1.64
N GLY A 4 6.59 30.63 2.48
CA GLY A 4 6.11 30.11 3.76
C GLY A 4 4.85 29.24 3.71
N ASP A 5 4.11 29.25 2.59
CA ASP A 5 2.81 28.54 2.48
C ASP A 5 2.95 27.15 1.85
N ARG A 6 4.19 26.65 1.73
CA ARG A 6 4.50 25.37 1.09
C ARG A 6 5.43 24.52 1.94
N LEU A 7 5.17 23.22 1.97
CA LEU A 7 6.01 22.24 2.63
C LEU A 7 6.39 21.15 1.63
N ALA A 8 7.70 20.97 1.42
CA ALA A 8 8.25 19.90 0.59
C ALA A 8 8.88 18.82 1.48
N VAL A 9 8.47 17.57 1.28
CA VAL A 9 8.83 16.43 2.11
C VAL A 9 9.29 15.30 1.22
N ASP A 10 10.40 14.66 1.58
CA ASP A 10 10.90 13.48 0.91
C ASP A 10 10.98 12.27 1.84
N GLY A 11 10.91 11.07 1.28
CA GLY A 11 10.89 9.81 2.02
C GLY A 11 9.48 9.43 2.48
N ILE A 12 9.07 8.20 2.17
CA ILE A 12 7.71 7.70 2.43
C ILE A 12 7.31 7.79 3.89
N GLN A 13 8.23 7.52 4.84
CA GLN A 13 7.94 7.61 6.27
C GLN A 13 7.66 9.05 6.70
N ASN A 14 8.48 10.00 6.25
CA ASN A 14 8.27 11.42 6.54
C ASN A 14 6.96 11.93 5.91
N CYS A 15 6.61 11.44 4.71
CA CYS A 15 5.34 11.79 4.06
C CYS A 15 4.14 11.30 4.89
N ILE A 16 4.21 10.08 5.44
CA ILE A 16 3.17 9.54 6.32
C ILE A 16 3.03 10.43 7.56
N GLU A 17 4.13 10.71 8.26
CA GLU A 17 4.13 11.57 9.46
C GLU A 17 3.52 12.95 9.16
N VAL A 18 3.89 13.58 8.05
CA VAL A 18 3.32 14.88 7.67
C VAL A 18 1.83 14.79 7.36
N LEU A 19 1.36 13.71 6.73
CA LEU A 19 -0.07 13.51 6.50
C LEU A 19 -0.84 13.29 7.81
N GLU A 20 -0.26 12.62 8.81
CA GLU A 20 -0.86 12.51 10.15
C GLU A 20 -0.98 13.90 10.82
N GLU A 21 0.01 14.77 10.65
CA GLU A 21 -0.06 16.17 11.12
C GLU A 21 -1.19 16.96 10.44
N VAL A 22 -1.44 16.70 9.14
CA VAL A 22 -2.57 17.28 8.39
C VAL A 22 -3.90 16.80 8.97
N GLU A 23 -4.04 15.49 9.20
CA GLU A 23 -5.26 14.91 9.77
C GLU A 23 -5.57 15.48 11.17
N LEU A 24 -4.53 15.80 11.94
CA LEU A 24 -4.65 16.40 13.26
C LEU A 24 -4.85 17.92 13.22
N GLY A 25 -4.94 18.52 12.03
CA GLY A 25 -5.22 19.95 11.82
C GLY A 25 -4.04 20.87 12.17
N ARG A 26 -2.81 20.35 12.27
CA ARG A 26 -1.64 21.12 12.71
C ARG A 26 -0.93 21.90 11.60
N LEU A 27 -1.36 21.73 10.35
CA LEU A 27 -0.77 22.35 9.16
C LEU A 27 -1.77 23.29 8.43
N ALA A 28 -2.67 23.93 9.17
CA ALA A 28 -3.74 24.77 8.60
C ALA A 28 -3.24 26.03 7.87
N ASP A 29 -2.00 26.46 8.14
CA ASP A 29 -1.32 27.58 7.51
C ASP A 29 -0.53 27.19 6.24
N ILE A 30 -0.44 25.89 5.92
CA ILE A 30 0.22 25.39 4.72
C ILE A 30 -0.80 25.19 3.60
N GLY A 31 -0.66 25.99 2.53
CA GLY A 31 -1.54 25.92 1.35
C GLY A 31 -1.14 24.87 0.32
N TYR A 32 0.08 24.33 0.39
CA TYR A 32 0.58 23.37 -0.59
C TYR A 32 1.59 22.38 -0.01
N LEU A 33 1.38 21.09 -0.28
CA LEU A 33 2.28 20.00 0.09
C LEU A 33 2.90 19.36 -1.16
N GLU A 34 4.22 19.28 -1.20
CA GLU A 34 4.95 18.46 -2.16
C GLU A 34 5.50 17.23 -1.44
N LEU A 35 4.96 16.05 -1.73
CA LEU A 35 5.34 14.79 -1.08
C LEU A 35 6.04 13.85 -2.06
N GLN A 36 7.26 13.42 -1.73
CA GLN A 36 8.07 12.54 -2.55
C GLN A 36 8.41 11.24 -1.80
N ALA A 37 7.98 10.09 -2.31
CA ALA A 37 8.18 8.81 -1.62
C ALA A 37 9.67 8.42 -1.44
N CYS A 38 10.53 8.77 -2.41
CA CYS A 38 11.96 8.47 -2.35
C CYS A 38 12.71 9.59 -1.64
N ARG A 39 13.72 9.25 -0.84
CA ARG A 39 14.56 10.25 -0.16
C ARG A 39 15.37 11.04 -1.19
N GLY A 40 15.23 12.36 -1.23
CA GLY A 40 15.86 13.23 -2.24
C GLY A 40 15.14 13.18 -3.59
N GLY A 41 13.85 12.85 -3.60
CA GLY A 41 13.05 12.67 -4.79
C GLY A 41 13.47 11.46 -5.62
N CYS A 42 13.08 11.44 -6.89
CA CYS A 42 13.32 10.31 -7.80
C CYS A 42 14.80 9.94 -7.95
N ILE A 43 15.72 10.87 -7.68
CA ILE A 43 17.18 10.65 -7.72
C ILE A 43 17.64 9.66 -6.65
N GLY A 44 16.93 9.57 -5.52
CA GLY A 44 17.21 8.59 -4.47
C GLY A 44 16.33 7.35 -4.50
N GLY A 45 15.66 7.09 -5.63
CA GLY A 45 14.83 5.90 -5.81
C GLY A 45 15.65 4.62 -5.88
N VAL A 46 15.01 3.48 -5.58
CA VAL A 46 15.66 2.15 -5.53
C VAL A 46 16.24 1.71 -6.88
N LEU A 47 15.73 2.26 -7.99
CA LEU A 47 16.20 1.96 -9.35
C LEU A 47 17.26 2.96 -9.85
N ALA A 48 17.66 3.93 -9.03
CA ALA A 48 18.74 4.85 -9.38
C ALA A 48 20.09 4.11 -9.32
N LEU A 49 20.81 4.09 -10.45
CA LEU A 49 22.10 3.40 -10.57
C LEU A 49 23.25 4.15 -9.87
N GLU A 50 23.11 5.46 -9.71
CA GLU A 50 24.13 6.30 -9.10
C GLU A 50 23.79 6.63 -7.65
N ASN A 51 24.81 6.86 -6.83
CA ASN A 51 24.63 7.36 -5.47
C ASN A 51 23.86 8.70 -5.46
N ARG A 52 22.79 8.78 -4.67
CA ARG A 52 21.89 9.93 -4.61
C ARG A 52 22.58 11.29 -4.36
N PHE A 53 23.67 11.32 -3.59
CA PHE A 53 24.38 12.57 -3.30
C PHE A 53 25.20 13.03 -4.51
N ILE A 54 25.84 12.10 -5.21
CA ILE A 54 26.60 12.38 -6.44
C ILE A 54 25.65 12.84 -7.54
N ALA A 55 24.58 12.08 -7.77
CA ALA A 55 23.55 12.42 -8.75
C ALA A 55 22.89 13.77 -8.44
N GLY A 56 22.65 14.07 -7.16
CA GLY A 56 22.14 15.38 -6.73
C GLY A 56 23.06 16.55 -7.07
N VAL A 57 24.38 16.42 -6.89
CA VAL A 57 25.34 17.46 -7.30
C VAL A 57 25.33 17.66 -8.81
N ARG A 58 25.28 16.56 -9.58
CA ARG A 58 25.20 16.63 -11.05
C ARG A 58 23.92 17.29 -11.53
N LEU A 59 22.78 16.92 -10.95
CA LEU A 59 21.49 17.52 -11.32
C LEU A 59 21.47 19.02 -11.03
N LYS A 60 22.01 19.46 -9.89
CA LYS A 60 22.10 20.90 -9.58
C LYS A 60 22.92 21.65 -10.63
N LYS A 61 24.09 21.12 -11.00
CA LYS A 61 24.92 21.71 -12.08
C LYS A 61 24.22 21.71 -13.43
N LEU A 62 23.47 20.65 -13.75
CA LEU A 62 22.69 20.60 -14.97
C LEU A 62 21.60 21.69 -14.96
N ALA A 63 20.86 21.79 -13.84
CA ALA A 63 19.78 22.76 -13.67
C ALA A 63 20.25 24.22 -13.74
N GLU A 64 21.47 24.52 -13.27
CA GLU A 64 22.08 25.86 -13.40
C GLU A 64 22.29 26.29 -14.85
N ASN A 65 22.46 25.33 -15.77
CA ASN A 65 22.71 25.57 -17.18
C ASN A 65 21.45 25.45 -18.07
N LEU A 66 20.31 25.08 -17.49
CA LEU A 66 19.04 25.00 -18.19
C LEU A 66 18.35 26.38 -18.19
N GLU A 67 17.72 26.71 -19.31
CA GLU A 67 16.84 27.88 -19.37
C GLU A 67 15.69 27.73 -18.37
N ARG A 68 15.38 28.82 -17.66
CA ARG A 68 14.31 28.82 -16.66
C ARG A 68 12.91 28.96 -17.27
N GLU A 69 12.83 29.19 -18.58
CA GLU A 69 11.56 29.27 -19.29
C GLU A 69 11.01 27.86 -19.49
N THR A 70 9.83 27.63 -18.95
CA THR A 70 9.17 26.31 -18.97
C THR A 70 8.47 26.02 -20.29
N GLY A 71 8.40 27.01 -21.20
CA GLY A 71 7.59 26.96 -22.42
C GLY A 71 6.08 26.88 -22.15
N ILE A 72 5.66 27.04 -20.89
CA ILE A 72 4.26 26.97 -20.48
C ILE A 72 3.62 28.32 -20.71
N GLU A 73 2.52 28.33 -21.46
CA GLU A 73 1.72 29.52 -21.69
C GLU A 73 0.68 29.62 -20.56
N GLU A 74 0.87 30.54 -19.61
CA GLU A 74 0.02 30.66 -18.41
C GLU A 74 -1.46 30.85 -18.75
N SER A 75 -1.80 31.55 -19.84
CA SER A 75 -3.19 31.79 -20.20
C SER A 75 -3.92 30.50 -20.56
N SER A 76 -3.23 29.56 -21.24
CA SER A 76 -3.75 28.23 -21.55
C SER A 76 -4.08 27.44 -20.28
N VAL A 77 -3.19 27.46 -19.29
CA VAL A 77 -3.39 26.76 -18.01
C VAL A 77 -4.58 27.35 -17.24
N ILE A 78 -4.72 28.68 -17.23
CA ILE A 78 -5.86 29.36 -16.59
C ILE A 78 -7.17 28.99 -17.29
N VAL A 79 -7.18 28.95 -18.63
CA VAL A 79 -8.36 28.55 -19.41
C VAL A 79 -8.74 27.10 -19.13
N ASP A 80 -7.77 26.19 -19.11
CA ASP A 80 -8.00 24.78 -18.84
C ASP A 80 -8.48 24.54 -17.39
N PHE A 81 -7.92 25.28 -16.42
CA PHE A 81 -8.40 25.28 -15.05
C PHE A 81 -9.85 25.75 -14.94
N ALA A 82 -10.20 26.88 -15.58
CA ALA A 82 -11.56 27.41 -15.58
C ALA A 82 -12.57 26.46 -16.27
N ARG A 83 -12.11 25.66 -17.25
CA ARG A 83 -12.89 24.61 -17.91
C ARG A 83 -13.04 23.35 -17.07
N GLY A 84 -12.38 23.27 -15.91
CA GLY A 84 -12.39 22.10 -15.05
C GLY A 84 -11.48 20.97 -15.53
N TYR A 85 -10.54 21.22 -16.45
CA TYR A 85 -9.64 20.19 -16.98
C TYR A 85 -8.80 19.50 -15.89
N TYR A 86 -8.43 20.26 -14.84
CA TYR A 86 -7.70 19.75 -13.68
C TYR A 86 -8.60 19.37 -12.50
N SER A 87 -9.93 19.44 -12.67
CA SER A 87 -10.87 18.97 -11.65
C SER A 87 -10.94 17.45 -11.69
N LEU A 88 -11.20 16.85 -10.54
CA LEU A 88 -11.47 15.42 -10.47
C LEU A 88 -12.90 15.17 -10.98
N ASP A 89 -13.08 14.11 -11.77
CA ASP A 89 -14.40 13.69 -12.25
C ASP A 89 -15.34 13.31 -11.09
N GLU A 90 -14.76 12.80 -10.00
CA GLU A 90 -15.49 12.39 -8.80
C GLU A 90 -14.86 13.00 -7.54
N GLU A 91 -15.70 13.21 -6.53
CA GLU A 91 -15.25 13.63 -5.21
C GLU A 91 -14.41 12.53 -4.54
N ILE A 92 -13.27 12.92 -3.96
CA ILE A 92 -12.45 12.00 -3.17
C ILE A 92 -13.21 11.67 -1.89
N LYS A 93 -13.73 10.44 -1.83
CA LYS A 93 -14.35 9.92 -0.61
C LYS A 93 -13.26 9.41 0.35
N PRO A 94 -13.38 9.67 1.65
CA PRO A 94 -12.46 9.11 2.63
C PRO A 94 -12.57 7.59 2.62
N VAL A 95 -11.43 6.91 2.52
CA VAL A 95 -11.37 5.46 2.72
C VAL A 95 -11.13 5.24 4.21
N PRO A 96 -12.10 4.68 4.96
CA PRO A 96 -11.93 4.51 6.40
C PRO A 96 -10.79 3.52 6.68
N ALA A 97 -9.73 4.00 7.32
CA ALA A 97 -8.65 3.15 7.79
C ALA A 97 -9.18 2.22 8.90
N MET A 98 -8.87 0.92 8.81
CA MET A 98 -9.11 -0.09 9.86
C MET A 98 -10.57 -0.41 10.21
N LYS A 99 -11.56 0.00 9.38
CA LYS A 99 -12.96 -0.36 9.61
C LYS A 99 -13.29 -1.75 9.05
N LEU A 100 -13.53 -2.71 9.93
CA LEU A 100 -13.85 -4.10 9.55
C LEU A 100 -15.33 -4.28 9.12
N ASP A 101 -16.25 -3.50 9.69
CA ASP A 101 -17.67 -3.49 9.34
C ASP A 101 -18.31 -2.15 9.73
N GLU A 102 -19.46 -1.82 9.12
CA GLU A 102 -20.31 -0.70 9.51
C GLU A 102 -21.06 -0.98 10.82
N ASP A 103 -21.44 -2.24 11.04
CA ASP A 103 -22.11 -2.69 12.27
C ASP A 103 -21.06 -3.05 13.32
N MET A 104 -21.11 -2.36 14.47
CA MET A 104 -20.16 -2.55 15.57
C MET A 104 -20.11 -4.01 16.07
N VAL A 105 -21.25 -4.71 16.14
CA VAL A 105 -21.29 -6.10 16.61
C VAL A 105 -20.63 -7.02 15.58
N LYS A 106 -20.85 -6.77 14.28
CA LYS A 106 -20.15 -7.51 13.22
C LYS A 106 -18.66 -7.20 13.21
N ALA A 107 -18.27 -5.95 13.44
CA ALA A 107 -16.87 -5.54 13.51
C ALA A 107 -16.13 -6.26 14.65
N ILE A 108 -16.74 -6.38 15.83
CA ILE A 108 -16.17 -7.14 16.97
C ILE A 108 -15.98 -8.61 16.60
N LYS A 109 -16.99 -9.26 16.01
CA LYS A 109 -16.88 -10.66 15.55
C LYS A 109 -15.80 -10.85 14.50
N LYS A 110 -15.67 -9.90 13.56
CA LYS A 110 -14.60 -9.90 12.55
C LYS A 110 -13.22 -9.73 13.18
N MET A 111 -13.11 -8.90 14.22
CA MET A 111 -11.86 -8.72 14.96
C MET A 111 -11.45 -10.01 15.69
N GLU A 112 -12.38 -10.72 16.33
CA GLU A 112 -12.10 -12.03 16.94
C GLU A 112 -11.64 -13.06 15.90
N LEU A 113 -12.28 -13.09 14.72
CA LEU A 113 -11.91 -13.96 13.62
C LEU A 113 -10.51 -13.64 13.08
N LEU A 114 -10.18 -12.35 12.94
CA LEU A 114 -8.86 -11.88 12.51
C LEU A 114 -7.78 -12.38 13.44
N GLU A 115 -7.94 -12.18 14.75
CA GLU A 115 -6.96 -12.62 15.76
C GLU A 115 -6.78 -14.14 15.76
N ARG A 116 -7.84 -14.91 15.46
CA ARG A 116 -7.74 -16.36 15.29
C ARG A 116 -6.93 -16.72 14.06
N ILE A 117 -7.26 -16.17 12.89
CA ILE A 117 -6.55 -16.43 11.62
C ILE A 117 -5.07 -16.04 11.76
N LEU A 118 -4.80 -14.89 12.36
CA LEU A 118 -3.44 -14.39 12.56
C LEU A 118 -2.57 -15.36 13.38
N LYS A 119 -3.14 -15.99 14.41
CA LYS A 119 -2.45 -17.03 15.20
C LYS A 119 -2.17 -18.32 14.42
N GLU A 120 -2.99 -18.61 13.42
CA GLU A 120 -2.82 -19.79 12.58
C GLU A 120 -1.82 -19.54 11.44
N LEU A 121 -1.67 -18.30 10.99
CA LEU A 121 -0.67 -17.89 10.01
C LEU A 121 0.77 -18.05 10.54
N PRO A 122 1.77 -18.22 9.67
CA PRO A 122 3.14 -18.50 10.09
C PRO A 122 3.87 -17.33 10.78
N GLY A 123 3.32 -16.10 10.74
CA GLY A 123 3.91 -14.93 11.40
C GLY A 123 5.27 -14.49 10.84
N LEU A 124 5.57 -14.80 9.57
CA LEU A 124 6.86 -14.52 8.93
C LEU A 124 6.91 -13.19 8.18
N ASP A 125 5.76 -12.55 7.93
CA ASP A 125 5.64 -11.27 7.21
C ASP A 125 6.40 -11.23 5.87
N CYS A 126 6.39 -12.35 5.12
CA CYS A 126 7.23 -12.53 3.93
C CYS A 126 6.66 -11.92 2.63
N GLY A 127 5.42 -11.43 2.65
CA GLY A 127 4.80 -10.77 1.49
C GLY A 127 4.42 -11.66 0.30
N SER A 128 4.63 -12.98 0.36
CA SER A 128 4.43 -13.87 -0.81
C SER A 128 2.97 -14.00 -1.29
N CYS A 129 2.01 -13.61 -0.45
CA CYS A 129 0.58 -13.57 -0.78
C CYS A 129 0.14 -12.21 -1.37
N GLY A 130 1.04 -11.23 -1.47
CA GLY A 130 0.71 -9.87 -1.93
C GLY A 130 0.33 -8.90 -0.79
N SER A 131 0.08 -9.37 0.43
CA SER A 131 -0.15 -8.52 1.60
C SER A 131 1.17 -8.16 2.30
N PRO A 132 1.33 -6.95 2.86
CA PRO A 132 2.60 -6.47 3.42
C PRO A 132 3.05 -7.21 4.70
N ASN A 133 2.12 -7.83 5.43
CA ASN A 133 2.38 -8.64 6.62
C ASN A 133 1.23 -9.65 6.84
N CYS A 134 1.42 -10.61 7.75
CA CYS A 134 0.44 -11.65 8.04
C CYS A 134 -0.86 -11.09 8.62
N ARG A 135 -0.82 -9.96 9.36
CA ARG A 135 -2.03 -9.30 9.87
C ARG A 135 -2.89 -8.74 8.74
N ALA A 136 -2.27 -8.10 7.76
CA ALA A 136 -2.95 -7.58 6.58
C ALA A 136 -3.61 -8.72 5.77
N LEU A 137 -2.94 -9.86 5.60
CA LEU A 137 -3.57 -11.04 4.99
C LEU A 137 -4.77 -11.53 5.82
N ALA A 138 -4.66 -11.58 7.14
CA ALA A 138 -5.77 -11.96 8.02
C ALA A 138 -6.96 -10.99 7.87
N GLU A 139 -6.71 -9.69 7.78
CA GLU A 139 -7.73 -8.67 7.49
C GLU A 139 -8.41 -8.91 6.14
N ASP A 140 -7.63 -9.17 5.09
CA ASP A 140 -8.14 -9.46 3.76
C ASP A 140 -9.04 -10.71 3.77
N ILE A 141 -8.67 -11.77 4.51
CA ILE A 141 -9.48 -12.98 4.65
C ILE A 141 -10.80 -12.68 5.36
N VAL A 142 -10.77 -11.94 6.47
CA VAL A 142 -11.97 -11.57 7.24
C VAL A 142 -12.92 -10.66 6.44
N GLN A 143 -12.37 -9.85 5.55
CA GLN A 143 -13.13 -8.99 4.64
C GLN A 143 -13.55 -9.71 3.35
N GLY A 144 -13.22 -10.99 3.19
CA GLY A 144 -13.60 -11.82 2.03
C GLY A 144 -12.84 -11.47 0.74
N ARG A 145 -11.72 -10.75 0.85
CA ARG A 145 -10.84 -10.37 -0.28
C ARG A 145 -9.77 -11.41 -0.56
N ALA A 146 -9.45 -12.26 0.40
CA ALA A 146 -8.42 -13.30 0.31
C ALA A 146 -8.88 -14.62 0.96
N SER A 147 -8.09 -15.66 0.76
CA SER A 147 -8.27 -17.00 1.34
C SER A 147 -7.05 -17.40 2.16
N GLU A 148 -7.23 -18.27 3.16
CA GLU A 148 -6.11 -18.85 3.92
C GLU A 148 -5.08 -19.54 3.02
N ASN A 149 -5.54 -20.11 1.91
CA ASN A 149 -4.68 -20.80 0.94
C ASN A 149 -3.83 -19.83 0.09
N ASP A 150 -4.06 -18.52 0.13
CA ASP A 150 -3.20 -17.55 -0.54
C ASP A 150 -1.83 -17.48 0.15
N CYS A 151 -1.77 -17.88 1.43
CA CYS A 151 -0.51 -18.14 2.09
C CYS A 151 0.12 -19.44 1.57
N VAL A 152 1.27 -19.32 0.90
CA VAL A 152 2.02 -20.47 0.35
C VAL A 152 2.30 -21.58 1.39
N PHE A 153 2.50 -21.22 2.66
CA PHE A 153 2.72 -22.18 3.74
C PHE A 153 1.44 -22.97 4.07
N LYS A 154 0.29 -22.28 4.18
CA LYS A 154 -1.02 -22.92 4.40
C LYS A 154 -1.46 -23.76 3.23
N LEU A 155 -1.25 -23.28 2.01
CA LEU A 155 -1.49 -24.05 0.80
C LEU A 155 -0.70 -25.37 0.81
N ARG A 156 0.60 -25.29 1.11
CA ARG A 156 1.47 -26.48 1.15
C ARG A 156 1.07 -27.46 2.26
N GLU A 157 0.70 -26.97 3.43
CA GLU A 157 0.17 -27.79 4.53
C GLU A 157 -1.10 -28.53 4.09
N ARG A 158 -2.05 -27.82 3.47
CA ARG A 158 -3.31 -28.39 3.00
C ARG A 158 -3.12 -29.42 1.89
N VAL A 159 -2.23 -29.15 0.94
CA VAL A 159 -1.87 -30.10 -0.12
C VAL A 159 -1.28 -31.38 0.47
N ARG A 160 -0.39 -31.29 1.47
CA ARG A 160 0.17 -32.47 2.14
C ARG A 160 -0.89 -33.31 2.83
N ARG A 161 -1.78 -32.68 3.61
CA ARG A 161 -2.86 -33.37 4.32
C ARG A 161 -3.80 -34.10 3.34
N LEU A 162 -4.14 -33.46 2.23
CA LEU A 162 -4.98 -34.09 1.20
C LEU A 162 -4.32 -35.31 0.56
N VAL A 163 -3.00 -35.25 0.31
CA VAL A 163 -2.24 -36.40 -0.22
C VAL A 163 -2.22 -37.56 0.78
N GLU A 164 -2.05 -37.27 2.07
CA GLU A 164 -2.10 -38.28 3.14
C GLU A 164 -3.48 -38.97 3.19
N GLU A 165 -4.56 -38.19 3.20
CA GLU A 165 -5.94 -38.70 3.20
C GLU A 165 -6.24 -39.59 1.97
N VAL A 166 -5.79 -39.17 0.78
CA VAL A 166 -5.96 -39.96 -0.45
C VAL A 166 -5.18 -41.27 -0.38
N MET A 167 -3.95 -41.23 0.16
CA MET A 167 -3.14 -42.43 0.34
C MET A 167 -3.80 -43.42 1.31
N GLU A 168 -4.30 -42.94 2.45
CA GLU A 168 -5.02 -43.77 3.42
C GLU A 168 -6.26 -44.43 2.80
N LEU A 169 -7.02 -43.67 2.00
CA LEU A 169 -8.21 -44.18 1.35
C LEU A 169 -7.87 -45.27 0.32
N SER A 170 -6.77 -45.10 -0.42
CA SER A 170 -6.31 -46.08 -1.41
C SER A 170 -5.89 -47.43 -0.79
N GLN A 171 -5.50 -47.44 0.49
CA GLN A 171 -5.06 -48.64 1.21
C GLN A 171 -6.23 -49.44 1.82
N LYS A 172 -7.44 -48.87 1.86
CA LYS A 172 -8.64 -49.57 2.32
C LYS A 172 -9.25 -50.37 1.17
N LEU A 173 -9.17 -51.70 1.27
CA LEU A 173 -9.91 -52.60 0.37
C LEU A 173 -11.41 -52.51 0.70
N PRO A 174 -12.29 -52.46 -0.33
CA PRO A 174 -13.72 -52.56 -0.10
C PRO A 174 -14.06 -53.95 0.46
N PRO A 175 -15.05 -54.05 1.37
CA PRO A 175 -15.38 -55.28 2.08
C PRO A 175 -15.81 -56.45 1.18
N THR A 176 -16.10 -56.19 -0.10
CA THR A 176 -16.46 -57.20 -1.09
C THR A 176 -15.26 -57.92 -1.75
N MET A 177 -14.02 -57.64 -1.33
CA MET A 177 -12.81 -58.25 -1.88
C MET A 177 -12.02 -59.09 -0.87
N GLU A 178 -12.55 -59.32 0.33
CA GLU A 178 -12.00 -60.30 1.29
C GLU A 178 -12.57 -61.69 0.97
N GLY A 179 -11.96 -62.37 -0.01
CA GLY A 179 -12.27 -63.74 -0.41
C GLY A 179 -11.00 -64.51 -0.72
#